data_AF-A0A8H3FC53-F1
#
_entry.id   AF-A0A8H3FC53-F1
#
_cell.length_a   1.000
_cell.length_b   1.000
_cell.length_c   1.000
_cell.angle_alpha   90.00
_cell.angle_beta   90.00
_cell.angle_gamma   90.00
#
_symmetry.space_group_name_H-M   'P 1'
#
loop_
_entity.id
_entity.type
_entity.pdbx_description
1 polymer ?
#
loop_
_entity_poly.entity_id
_entity_poly.type
_entity_poly.pdbx_seq_one_letter_code
_entity_poly.pdbx_strand_id
1 'polypeptide(L)'
;MDGLNAQGPVRMLMWLPDGEKQSILPRTVSHRTQLSLVLESYFHIEEIVTASRQSKERRETFIDIESGKQVARRMEAARIRIPQDRQDETQIRAQEALAKSSRQATAQVRDDPREWEKELQELEEAYANKLFAQNLPGARRGDGLQTPEFKRLLVLRHLLTFTDKRRVALDGLLAKEDEIDALQIELLHKNLTPEEREATAVKRDQIYKTFRDHLESSAATLPKKLAFLSDDRRAFALEPPLLLWDRRTAEPLLAGENEFYKTRRASLLDFQPLIPRPYPLTEEQWIYFDYILKTVMNHGKLTMKHLQSLAPGALEALMPHVPSLTDPLKGGRANYDELRARCLTPEMAHGLAMAWERWSLRPDIVDIISFDKGGEDFSGPSSGALGLR
;
A
#
# COMPACT_ATOMS: atom_id res chain seq x y z
N MET A 1 1.58 -10.01 -30.89
CA MET A 1 1.09 -8.66 -30.53
C MET A 1 2.33 -7.88 -30.23
N ASP A 2 2.73 -6.99 -31.14
CA ASP A 2 3.88 -6.13 -30.90
C ASP A 2 3.66 -5.41 -29.56
N GLY A 3 4.62 -5.51 -28.66
CA GLY A 3 4.49 -5.03 -27.28
C GLY A 3 4.05 -3.57 -27.19
N LEU A 4 3.59 -3.16 -26.01
CA LEU A 4 3.17 -1.78 -25.76
C LEU A 4 4.25 -0.78 -26.27
N ASN A 5 3.84 0.20 -27.08
CA ASN A 5 4.71 1.19 -27.75
C ASN A 5 5.66 0.65 -28.85
N ALA A 6 5.36 -0.48 -29.52
CA ALA A 6 6.18 -1.00 -30.62
C ALA A 6 6.39 -0.02 -31.79
N GLN A 7 5.45 0.91 -32.01
CA GLN A 7 5.54 1.96 -33.03
C GLN A 7 6.20 3.26 -32.52
N GLY A 8 6.80 3.21 -31.33
CA GLY A 8 7.39 4.38 -30.65
C GLY A 8 6.64 4.74 -29.37
N PRO A 9 7.28 5.50 -28.46
CA PRO A 9 6.67 5.90 -27.21
C PRO A 9 5.56 6.94 -27.42
N VAL A 10 4.34 6.64 -26.98
CA VAL A 10 3.19 7.54 -27.08
C VAL A 10 2.77 8.02 -25.68
N ARG A 11 2.67 9.34 -25.49
CA ARG A 11 2.04 9.94 -24.30
C ARG A 11 0.53 9.94 -24.47
N MET A 12 -0.20 9.48 -23.47
CA MET A 12 -1.66 9.35 -23.53
C MET A 12 -2.32 10.11 -22.38
N LEU A 13 -3.34 10.92 -22.70
CA LEU A 13 -4.23 11.52 -21.72
C LEU A 13 -5.56 10.74 -21.77
N MET A 14 -5.94 10.09 -20.67
CA MET A 14 -7.09 9.19 -20.64
C MET A 14 -8.07 9.57 -19.53
N TRP A 15 -9.32 9.80 -19.92
CA TRP A 15 -10.44 9.88 -18.99
C TRP A 15 -10.91 8.47 -18.64
N LEU A 16 -10.95 8.17 -17.35
CA LEU A 16 -11.35 6.86 -16.83
C LEU A 16 -12.44 7.03 -15.78
N PRO A 17 -13.39 6.09 -15.65
CA PRO A 17 -14.29 6.07 -14.51
C PRO A 17 -13.50 6.13 -13.20
N ASP A 18 -13.95 6.95 -12.25
CA ASP A 18 -13.20 7.19 -11.00
C ASP A 18 -12.90 5.89 -10.21
N GLY A 19 -13.79 4.90 -10.33
CA GLY A 19 -13.62 3.59 -9.69
C GLY A 19 -12.56 2.68 -10.33
N GLU A 20 -12.16 2.92 -11.58
CA GLU A 20 -11.21 2.05 -12.30
C GLU A 20 -9.75 2.46 -12.07
N LYS A 21 -9.52 3.74 -11.71
CA LYS A 21 -8.18 4.31 -11.58
C LYS A 21 -7.31 3.59 -10.55
N GLN A 22 -7.89 2.99 -9.51
CA GLN A 22 -7.15 2.30 -8.44
C GLN A 22 -6.30 1.13 -8.96
N SER A 23 -6.76 0.45 -10.00
CA SER A 23 -6.05 -0.69 -10.60
C SER A 23 -4.81 -0.25 -11.42
N ILE A 24 -4.78 1.03 -11.82
CA ILE A 24 -3.74 1.63 -12.66
C ILE A 24 -2.78 2.48 -11.82
N LEU A 25 -3.33 3.37 -10.99
CA LEU A 25 -2.60 4.27 -10.10
C LEU A 25 -3.07 4.04 -8.65
N PRO A 26 -2.59 2.96 -7.99
CA PRO A 26 -2.98 2.63 -6.63
C PRO A 26 -2.43 3.65 -5.62
N ARG A 27 -3.25 4.04 -4.65
CA ARG A 27 -2.87 4.91 -3.50
C ARG A 27 -2.40 4.13 -2.27
N THR A 28 -2.64 2.82 -2.24
CA THR A 28 -2.14 1.87 -1.23
C THR A 28 -1.62 0.63 -1.94
N VAL A 29 -0.58 0.01 -1.40
CA VAL A 29 0.02 -1.23 -1.89
C VAL A 29 -1.02 -2.36 -1.94
N SER A 30 -2.05 -2.30 -1.10
CA SER A 30 -3.14 -3.28 -1.05
C SER A 30 -3.90 -3.42 -2.38
N HIS A 31 -4.01 -2.33 -3.15
CA HIS A 31 -4.70 -2.32 -4.44
C HIS A 31 -3.75 -2.53 -5.62
N ARG A 32 -2.46 -2.73 -5.36
CA ARG A 32 -1.47 -2.93 -6.41
C ARG A 32 -1.67 -4.31 -7.04
N THR A 33 -1.87 -4.30 -8.35
CA THR A 33 -2.14 -5.46 -9.20
C THR A 33 -0.96 -5.72 -10.14
N GLN A 34 -1.04 -6.84 -10.89
CA GLN A 34 -0.15 -7.06 -12.03
C GLN A 34 -0.21 -5.88 -13.02
N LEU A 35 -1.42 -5.39 -13.33
CA LEU A 35 -1.60 -4.29 -14.29
C LEU A 35 -0.85 -3.03 -13.84
N SER A 36 -1.00 -2.60 -12.59
CA SER A 36 -0.25 -1.43 -12.08
C SER A 36 1.26 -1.66 -12.13
N LEU A 37 1.76 -2.83 -11.73
CA LEU A 37 3.19 -3.12 -11.78
C LEU A 37 3.75 -3.08 -13.21
N VAL A 38 3.01 -3.65 -14.17
CA VAL A 38 3.35 -3.57 -15.59
C VAL A 38 3.36 -2.12 -16.04
N LEU A 39 2.31 -1.35 -15.77
CA LEU A 39 2.21 0.04 -16.20
C LEU A 39 3.33 0.92 -15.59
N GLU A 40 3.61 0.77 -14.30
CA GLU A 40 4.70 1.46 -13.59
C GLU A 40 6.09 1.16 -14.16
N SER A 41 6.23 0.02 -14.85
CA SER A 41 7.50 -0.38 -15.47
C SER A 41 7.78 0.34 -16.79
N TYR A 42 6.75 0.84 -17.45
CA TYR A 42 6.84 1.45 -18.79
C TYR A 42 6.35 2.89 -18.85
N PHE A 43 5.61 3.36 -17.85
CA PHE A 43 5.09 4.72 -17.79
C PHE A 43 5.35 5.37 -16.43
N HIS A 44 5.58 6.67 -16.48
CA HIS A 44 5.23 7.58 -15.41
C HIS A 44 3.75 7.95 -15.57
N ILE A 45 2.95 7.69 -14.54
CA ILE A 45 1.50 7.93 -14.57
C ILE A 45 1.16 8.94 -13.50
N GLU A 46 0.47 10.01 -13.88
CA GLU A 46 0.00 11.04 -12.96
C GLU A 46 -1.51 11.23 -13.08
N GLU A 47 -2.16 11.45 -11.94
CA GLU A 47 -3.54 11.90 -11.91
C GLU A 47 -3.58 13.43 -12.04
N ILE A 48 -4.23 13.91 -13.10
CA ILE A 48 -4.36 15.35 -13.39
C ILE A 48 -5.67 15.90 -12.81
N VAL A 49 -6.74 15.11 -12.89
CA VAL A 49 -8.07 15.46 -12.36
C VAL A 49 -8.61 14.28 -11.57
N THR A 50 -9.07 14.54 -10.34
CA THR A 50 -9.78 13.56 -9.51
C THR A 50 -11.25 13.92 -9.37
N ALA A 51 -12.14 12.94 -9.45
CA ALA A 51 -13.58 13.16 -9.22
C ALA A 51 -14.04 12.83 -7.79
N SER A 52 -13.14 12.32 -6.94
CA SER A 52 -13.44 12.05 -5.53
C SER A 52 -12.70 13.01 -4.60
N ARG A 53 -13.44 13.60 -3.66
CA ARG A 53 -12.94 14.39 -2.51
C ARG A 53 -12.40 13.51 -1.38
N GLN A 54 -12.73 12.22 -1.38
CA GLN A 54 -12.28 11.30 -0.35
C GLN A 54 -11.83 10.01 -1.00
N SER A 55 -10.56 9.71 -0.81
CA SER A 55 -10.04 8.36 -0.93
C SER A 55 -10.74 7.51 0.14
N LYS A 56 -11.59 6.56 -0.26
CA LYS A 56 -12.10 5.52 0.65
C LYS A 56 -10.96 4.57 1.08
N GLU A 57 -9.81 4.67 0.42
CA GLU A 57 -8.60 3.91 0.64
C GLU A 57 -7.98 4.33 1.97
N ARG A 58 -7.86 3.36 2.88
CA ARG A 58 -7.36 3.56 4.23
C ARG A 58 -5.86 3.30 4.26
N ARG A 59 -5.07 4.31 3.91
CA ARG A 59 -3.67 4.41 4.33
C ARG A 59 -3.61 5.11 5.69
N GLU A 60 -2.50 5.00 6.39
CA GLU A 60 -2.28 5.81 7.60
C GLU A 60 -2.24 7.30 7.24
N THR A 61 -3.00 8.11 7.97
CA THR A 61 -3.16 9.55 7.69
C THR A 61 -1.83 10.28 7.66
N PHE A 62 -0.86 9.85 8.47
CA PHE A 62 0.46 10.46 8.47
C PHE A 62 1.16 10.34 7.12
N ILE A 63 0.97 9.21 6.40
CA ILE A 63 1.63 9.01 5.12
C ILE A 63 1.01 9.90 4.06
N ASP A 64 -0.33 10.02 4.03
CA ASP A 64 -1.01 10.89 3.08
C ASP A 64 -0.61 12.36 3.27
N ILE A 65 -0.47 12.79 4.53
CA ILE A 65 0.00 14.15 4.85
C ILE A 65 1.46 14.35 4.46
N GLU A 66 2.35 13.40 4.76
CA GLU A 66 3.76 13.55 4.41
C GLU A 66 3.98 13.49 2.90
N SER A 67 3.28 12.60 2.19
CA SER A 67 3.19 12.56 0.73
C SER A 67 2.71 13.91 0.19
N GLY A 68 1.63 14.46 0.73
CA GLY A 68 1.11 15.79 0.35
C GLY A 68 2.10 16.93 0.61
N LYS A 69 2.87 16.89 1.70
CA LYS A 69 3.94 17.88 1.96
C LYS A 69 5.06 17.79 0.92
N GLN A 70 5.46 16.59 0.53
CA GLN A 70 6.47 16.40 -0.52
C GLN A 70 5.99 16.99 -1.86
N VAL A 71 4.73 16.75 -2.21
CA VAL A 71 4.11 17.30 -3.42
C VAL A 71 3.96 18.81 -3.35
N ALA A 72 3.54 19.36 -2.21
CA ALA A 72 3.46 20.80 -2.02
C ALA A 72 4.82 21.49 -2.23
N ARG A 73 5.93 20.89 -1.75
CA ARG A 73 7.30 21.38 -2.01
C ARG A 73 7.66 21.32 -3.50
N ARG A 74 7.31 20.23 -4.20
CA ARG A 74 7.52 20.10 -5.66
C ARG A 74 6.73 21.16 -6.43
N MET A 75 5.46 21.37 -6.08
CA MET A 75 4.61 22.39 -6.68
C MET A 75 5.15 23.80 -6.46
N GLU A 76 5.63 24.11 -5.26
CA GLU A 76 6.26 25.40 -4.95
C GLU A 76 7.50 25.63 -5.82
N ALA A 77 8.40 24.62 -5.90
CA ALA A 77 9.59 24.68 -6.73
C ALA A 77 9.27 24.85 -8.23
N ALA A 78 8.22 24.18 -8.71
CA ALA A 78 7.75 24.26 -10.10
C ALA A 78 6.82 25.46 -10.38
N ARG A 79 6.49 26.26 -9.36
CA ARG A 79 5.53 27.38 -9.43
C ARG A 79 4.13 26.96 -9.92
N ILE A 80 3.72 25.74 -9.59
CA ILE A 80 2.39 25.21 -9.90
C ILE A 80 1.43 25.63 -8.79
N ARG A 81 0.24 26.12 -9.17
CA ARG A 81 -0.83 26.49 -8.22
C ARG A 81 -2.14 25.86 -8.64
N ILE A 82 -2.88 25.36 -7.67
CA ILE A 82 -4.23 24.81 -7.86
C ILE A 82 -5.25 25.88 -7.44
N PRO A 83 -6.25 26.19 -8.28
CA PRO A 83 -7.34 27.11 -7.92
C PRO A 83 -8.03 26.70 -6.62
N GLN A 84 -8.42 27.67 -5.78
CA GLN A 84 -8.96 27.40 -4.44
C GLN A 84 -10.21 26.51 -4.45
N ASP A 85 -11.07 26.68 -5.45
CA ASP A 85 -12.29 25.91 -5.67
C ASP A 85 -12.04 24.48 -6.20
N ARG A 86 -10.77 24.15 -6.52
CA ARG A 86 -10.32 22.87 -7.09
C ARG A 86 -9.37 22.12 -6.16
N GLN A 87 -9.22 22.55 -4.91
CA GLN A 87 -8.36 21.90 -3.92
C GLN A 87 -9.08 20.75 -3.21
N ASP A 88 -8.33 19.70 -2.90
CA ASP A 88 -8.80 18.60 -2.06
C ASP A 88 -8.53 18.85 -0.57
N GLU A 89 -9.29 18.21 0.32
CA GLU A 89 -9.12 18.34 1.77
C GLU A 89 -7.73 17.87 2.24
N THR A 90 -7.24 16.76 1.68
CA THR A 90 -5.91 16.22 2.04
C THR A 90 -4.79 17.18 1.65
N GLN A 91 -4.91 17.84 0.50
CA GLN A 91 -4.01 18.89 0.05
C GLN A 91 -4.01 20.08 1.02
N ILE A 92 -5.19 20.57 1.40
CA ILE A 92 -5.31 21.72 2.33
C ILE A 92 -4.63 21.38 3.66
N ARG A 93 -4.91 20.20 4.22
CA ARG A 93 -4.28 19.73 5.47
C ARG A 93 -2.77 19.61 5.35
N ALA A 94 -2.25 19.12 4.22
CA ALA A 94 -0.82 19.00 4.00
C ALA A 94 -0.13 20.38 3.92
N GLN A 95 -0.76 21.36 3.26
CA GLN A 95 -0.26 22.74 3.19
C GLN A 95 -0.28 23.41 4.56
N GLU A 96 -1.36 23.25 5.34
CA GLU A 96 -1.43 23.73 6.72
C GLU A 96 -0.36 23.09 7.61
N ALA A 97 -0.13 21.78 7.46
CA ALA A 97 0.90 21.06 8.20
C ALA A 97 2.31 21.52 7.81
N LEU A 98 2.53 21.96 6.57
CA LEU A 98 3.79 22.56 6.11
C LEU A 98 3.99 23.97 6.68
N ALA A 99 2.93 24.78 6.76
CA ALA A 99 2.97 26.14 7.29
C ALA A 99 3.18 26.19 8.81
N LYS A 100 2.69 25.19 9.54
CA LYS A 100 2.93 25.02 10.98
C LYS A 100 4.40 24.60 11.23
N SER A 101 5.28 25.58 11.43
CA SER A 101 6.71 25.41 11.72
C SER A 101 6.99 24.31 12.77
N SER A 102 7.74 23.28 12.35
CA SER A 102 8.49 22.19 13.01
C SER A 102 8.47 21.91 14.53
N ARG A 103 8.05 22.82 15.43
CA ARG A 103 8.13 22.59 16.90
C ARG A 103 7.03 21.69 17.48
N GLN A 104 5.98 21.38 16.71
CA GLN A 104 4.91 20.45 17.12
C GLN A 104 4.72 19.27 16.17
N ALA A 105 5.59 19.14 15.15
CA ALA A 105 5.39 18.25 14.01
C ALA A 105 5.56 16.74 14.31
N THR A 106 5.99 16.38 15.52
CA THR A 106 6.04 14.99 16.00
C THR A 106 4.85 14.60 16.88
N ALA A 107 3.88 15.48 17.10
CA ALA A 107 2.57 15.03 17.54
C ALA A 107 2.04 14.10 16.44
N GLN A 108 2.01 12.80 16.72
CA GLN A 108 1.46 11.78 15.82
C GLN A 108 0.24 12.38 15.15
N VAL A 109 0.27 12.54 13.82
CA VAL A 109 -0.93 12.98 13.11
C VAL A 109 -1.97 11.90 13.41
N ARG A 110 -2.86 12.22 14.34
CA ARG A 110 -3.89 11.29 14.76
C ARG A 110 -4.83 11.18 13.58
N ASP A 111 -5.14 9.94 13.20
CA ASP A 111 -6.24 9.69 12.26
C ASP A 111 -7.47 10.47 12.71
N ASP A 112 -8.26 10.94 11.76
CA ASP A 112 -9.51 11.64 12.09
C ASP A 112 -10.32 10.80 13.09
N PRO A 113 -10.83 11.41 14.17
CA PRO A 113 -11.56 10.68 15.18
C PRO A 113 -12.73 9.99 14.51
N ARG A 114 -12.80 8.66 14.69
CA ARG A 114 -13.88 7.84 14.17
C ARG A 114 -15.20 8.34 14.75
N GLU A 115 -16.31 8.10 14.05
CA GLU A 115 -17.63 8.52 14.51
C GLU A 115 -17.94 8.07 15.96
N TRP A 116 -17.51 6.87 16.35
CA TRP A 116 -17.68 6.40 17.73
C TRP A 116 -16.75 7.08 18.75
N GLU A 117 -15.61 7.64 18.33
CA GLU A 117 -14.74 8.45 19.19
C GLU A 117 -15.36 9.81 19.47
N LYS A 118 -16.02 10.41 18.45
CA LYS A 118 -16.83 11.63 18.62
C LYS A 118 -18.01 11.37 19.55
N GLU A 119 -18.75 10.29 19.31
CA GLU A 119 -19.85 9.83 20.18
C GLU A 119 -19.37 9.62 21.64
N LEU A 120 -18.17 9.04 21.82
CA LEU A 120 -17.58 8.88 23.15
C LEU A 120 -17.30 10.23 23.81
N GLN A 121 -16.74 11.20 23.08
CA GLN A 121 -16.49 12.55 23.62
C GLN A 121 -17.80 13.24 24.04
N GLU A 122 -18.83 13.19 23.19
CA GLU A 122 -20.15 13.75 23.50
C GLU A 122 -20.77 13.11 24.75
N LEU A 123 -20.68 11.78 24.88
CA LEU A 123 -21.20 11.06 26.05
C LEU A 123 -20.36 11.31 27.32
N GLU A 124 -19.04 11.49 27.20
CA GLU A 124 -18.19 11.91 28.33
C GLU A 124 -18.55 13.30 28.83
N GLU A 125 -18.77 14.25 27.92
CA GLU A 125 -19.22 15.61 28.26
C GLU A 125 -20.61 15.58 28.90
N ALA A 126 -21.55 14.82 28.34
CA ALA A 126 -22.88 14.67 28.91
C ALA A 126 -22.87 14.00 30.30
N TYR A 127 -21.98 13.03 30.52
CA TYR A 127 -21.76 12.41 31.83
C TYR A 127 -21.17 13.40 32.84
N ALA A 128 -20.14 14.16 32.44
CA ALA A 128 -19.50 15.18 33.27
C ALA A 128 -20.50 16.27 33.70
N ASN A 129 -21.41 16.64 32.80
CA ASN A 129 -22.50 17.59 33.05
C ASN A 129 -23.70 16.98 33.80
N LYS A 130 -23.62 15.71 34.23
CA LYS A 130 -24.66 14.99 34.98
C LYS A 130 -26.01 14.91 34.26
N LEU A 131 -26.01 14.95 32.92
CA LEU A 131 -27.23 14.99 32.12
C LEU A 131 -27.96 13.64 32.06
N PHE A 132 -27.29 12.52 32.38
CA PHE A 132 -27.89 11.19 32.30
C PHE A 132 -29.02 10.95 33.33
N ALA A 133 -28.97 11.61 34.49
CA ALA A 133 -29.92 11.36 35.59
C ALA A 133 -31.02 12.41 35.73
N GLN A 134 -30.97 13.51 34.95
CA GLN A 134 -31.88 14.65 35.15
C GLN A 134 -33.30 14.44 34.59
N ASN A 135 -33.53 13.41 33.76
CA ASN A 135 -34.78 13.24 33.02
C ASN A 135 -35.73 12.14 33.54
N LEU A 136 -35.48 11.56 34.72
CA LEU A 136 -36.34 10.52 35.32
C LEU A 136 -37.04 11.06 36.59
N PRO A 137 -38.38 11.27 36.57
CA PRO A 137 -39.13 11.64 37.76
C PRO A 137 -39.01 10.52 38.81
N GLY A 138 -38.40 10.83 39.96
CA GLY A 138 -38.24 9.88 41.08
C GLY A 138 -36.91 9.10 41.12
N ALA A 139 -35.92 9.47 40.31
CA ALA A 139 -34.61 8.79 40.27
C ALA A 139 -33.90 8.81 41.64
N ARG A 140 -33.55 7.62 42.15
CA ARG A 140 -32.76 7.43 43.38
C ARG A 140 -31.26 7.55 43.06
N ARG A 141 -30.45 7.82 44.09
CA ARG A 141 -28.97 7.74 43.98
C ARG A 141 -28.57 6.36 43.45
N GLY A 142 -28.11 6.30 42.20
CA GLY A 142 -27.69 5.07 41.52
C GLY A 142 -28.37 4.83 40.17
N ASP A 143 -29.54 5.45 39.89
CA ASP A 143 -30.31 5.16 38.67
C ASP A 143 -29.64 5.67 37.38
N GLY A 144 -28.76 6.66 37.48
CA GLY A 144 -27.92 7.11 36.35
C GLY A 144 -27.01 6.01 35.77
N LEU A 145 -26.66 5.00 36.57
CA LEU A 145 -25.85 3.84 36.16
C LEU A 145 -26.62 2.84 35.28
N GLN A 146 -27.95 2.97 35.18
CA GLN A 146 -28.81 2.05 34.43
C GLN A 146 -29.29 2.62 33.08
N THR A 147 -29.03 3.89 32.82
CA THR A 147 -29.43 4.58 31.57
C THR A 147 -28.77 3.93 30.34
N PRO A 148 -29.47 3.86 29.20
CA PRO A 148 -28.90 3.32 27.97
C PRO A 148 -27.66 4.11 27.52
N GLU A 149 -27.64 5.42 27.75
CA GLU A 149 -26.51 6.32 27.46
C GLU A 149 -25.29 5.98 28.30
N PHE A 150 -25.46 5.74 29.61
CA PHE A 150 -24.34 5.33 30.46
C PHE A 150 -23.81 3.93 30.11
N LYS A 151 -24.69 2.98 29.75
CA LYS A 151 -24.26 1.66 29.25
C LYS A 151 -23.47 1.81 27.95
N ARG A 152 -23.92 2.66 27.03
CA ARG A 152 -23.20 2.98 25.78
C ARG A 152 -21.84 3.60 26.06
N LEU A 153 -21.75 4.56 26.98
CA LEU A 153 -20.49 5.16 27.43
C LEU A 153 -19.50 4.09 27.93
N LEU A 154 -19.94 3.15 28.78
CA LEU A 154 -19.08 2.06 29.26
C LEU A 154 -18.57 1.17 28.12
N VAL A 155 -19.43 0.83 27.16
CA VAL A 155 -19.05 0.05 25.98
C VAL A 155 -17.99 0.79 25.16
N LEU A 156 -18.17 2.09 24.93
CA LEU A 156 -17.23 2.91 24.16
C LEU A 156 -15.89 3.11 24.89
N ARG A 157 -15.89 3.27 26.22
CA ARG A 157 -14.65 3.29 27.04
C ARG A 157 -13.88 1.98 26.95
N HIS A 158 -14.59 0.85 27.03
CA HIS A 158 -13.98 -0.46 26.85
C HIS A 158 -13.39 -0.61 25.44
N LEU A 159 -14.14 -0.19 24.43
CA LEU A 159 -13.70 -0.18 23.04
C LEU A 159 -12.42 0.66 22.86
N LEU A 160 -12.37 1.88 23.42
CA LEU A 160 -11.20 2.76 23.38
C LEU A 160 -9.97 2.06 23.97
N THR A 161 -10.10 1.52 25.19
CA THR A 161 -9.02 0.81 25.89
C THR A 161 -8.53 -0.38 25.07
N PHE A 162 -9.45 -1.12 24.47
CA PHE A 162 -9.14 -2.27 23.62
C PHE A 162 -8.44 -1.86 22.32
N THR A 163 -8.89 -0.78 21.67
CA THR A 163 -8.24 -0.23 20.47
C THR A 163 -6.85 0.32 20.77
N ASP A 164 -6.66 0.98 21.92
CA ASP A 164 -5.36 1.52 22.33
C ASP A 164 -4.36 0.41 22.62
N LYS A 165 -4.76 -0.64 23.36
CA LYS A 165 -3.91 -1.81 23.58
C LYS A 165 -3.46 -2.45 22.27
N ARG A 166 -4.38 -2.58 21.32
CA ARG A 166 -4.07 -3.11 19.97
C ARG A 166 -3.14 -2.20 19.18
N ARG A 167 -3.31 -0.88 19.29
CA ARG A 167 -2.43 0.10 18.65
C ARG A 167 -1.01 -0.01 19.21
N VAL A 168 -0.85 -0.01 20.53
CA VAL A 168 0.47 -0.18 21.18
C VAL A 168 1.15 -1.48 20.75
N ALA A 169 0.40 -2.58 20.68
CA ALA A 169 0.94 -3.86 20.20
C ALA A 169 1.38 -3.80 18.72
N LEU A 170 0.60 -3.15 17.86
CA LEU A 170 0.98 -2.94 16.45
C LEU A 170 2.22 -2.06 16.32
N ASP A 171 2.27 -0.93 17.03
CA ASP A 171 3.40 -0.01 16.98
C ASP A 171 4.69 -0.69 17.44
N GLY A 172 4.61 -1.52 18.49
CA GLY A 172 5.76 -2.32 18.95
C GLY A 172 6.23 -3.38 17.94
N LEU A 173 5.31 -3.96 17.14
CA LEU A 173 5.67 -4.89 16.06
C LEU A 173 6.28 -4.17 14.87
N LEU A 174 5.73 -3.02 14.49
CA LEU A 174 6.26 -2.18 13.40
C LEU A 174 7.68 -1.70 13.72
N ALA A 175 7.93 -1.25 14.95
CA ALA A 175 9.27 -0.84 15.39
C ALA A 175 10.30 -2.00 15.33
N LYS A 176 9.86 -3.24 15.58
CA LYS A 176 10.72 -4.43 15.41
C LYS A 176 11.02 -4.71 13.95
N GLU A 177 10.03 -4.57 13.04
CA GLU A 177 10.29 -4.69 11.59
C GLU A 177 11.30 -3.64 11.11
N ASP A 178 11.14 -2.39 11.55
CA ASP A 178 12.07 -1.30 11.21
C ASP A 178 13.50 -1.60 11.71
N GLU A 179 13.65 -2.16 12.91
CA GLU A 179 14.96 -2.58 13.43
C GLU A 179 15.56 -3.75 12.63
N ILE A 180 14.75 -4.72 12.22
CA ILE A 180 15.20 -5.86 11.39
C ILE A 180 15.68 -5.36 10.02
N ASP A 181 14.92 -4.47 9.38
CA ASP A 181 15.30 -3.87 8.10
C ASP A 181 16.58 -3.04 8.23
N ALA A 182 16.70 -2.24 9.30
CA ALA A 182 17.91 -1.46 9.56
C ALA A 182 19.14 -2.37 9.67
N LEU A 183 19.09 -3.44 10.47
CA LEU A 183 20.19 -4.39 10.61
C LEU A 183 20.51 -5.11 9.30
N GLN A 184 19.49 -5.44 8.49
CA GLN A 184 19.69 -6.03 7.17
C GLN A 184 20.40 -5.05 6.21
N ILE A 185 20.04 -3.77 6.26
CA ILE A 185 20.73 -2.72 5.49
C ILE A 185 22.20 -2.63 5.93
N GLU A 186 22.48 -2.71 7.23
CA GLU A 186 23.87 -2.72 7.73
C GLU A 186 24.67 -3.90 7.18
N LEU A 187 24.08 -5.10 7.19
CA LEU A 187 24.74 -6.31 6.68
C LEU A 187 25.07 -6.25 5.19
N LEU A 188 24.20 -5.63 4.39
CA LEU A 188 24.34 -5.57 2.94
C LEU A 188 25.17 -4.39 2.45
N HIS A 189 25.03 -3.22 3.08
CA HIS A 189 25.54 -1.95 2.54
C HIS A 189 26.66 -1.32 3.38
N LYS A 190 26.90 -1.77 4.63
CA LYS A 190 28.03 -1.28 5.42
C LYS A 190 29.24 -2.21 5.31
N ASN A 191 30.42 -1.61 5.30
CA ASN A 191 31.69 -2.32 5.39
C ASN A 191 31.94 -2.75 6.83
N LEU A 192 31.37 -3.88 7.21
CA LEU A 192 31.56 -4.52 8.52
C LEU A 192 32.75 -5.47 8.49
N THR A 193 33.48 -5.55 9.61
CA THR A 193 34.42 -6.65 9.84
C THR A 193 33.67 -8.00 9.93
N PRO A 194 34.35 -9.15 9.75
CA PRO A 194 33.69 -10.46 9.88
C PRO A 194 33.01 -10.67 11.24
N GLU A 195 33.64 -10.23 12.32
CA GLU A 195 33.10 -10.32 13.69
C GLU A 195 31.87 -9.44 13.87
N GLU A 196 31.91 -8.19 13.39
CA GLU A 196 30.75 -7.29 13.44
C GLU A 196 29.60 -7.80 12.58
N ARG A 197 29.90 -8.37 11.40
CA ARG A 197 28.88 -8.95 10.52
C ARG A 197 28.17 -10.12 11.19
N GLU A 198 28.92 -11.00 11.85
CA GLU A 198 28.33 -12.12 12.60
C GLU A 198 27.49 -11.61 13.78
N ALA A 199 28.01 -10.67 14.57
CA ALA A 199 27.28 -10.07 15.68
C ALA A 199 25.96 -9.40 15.24
N THR A 200 25.99 -8.63 14.15
CA THR A 200 24.81 -7.97 13.58
C THR A 200 23.81 -9.00 13.04
N ALA A 201 24.27 -10.07 12.38
CA ALA A 201 23.40 -11.15 11.91
C ALA A 201 22.71 -11.88 13.06
N VAL A 202 23.46 -12.22 14.12
CA VAL A 202 22.91 -12.84 15.33
C VAL A 202 21.87 -11.93 15.99
N LYS A 203 22.15 -10.63 16.10
CA LYS A 203 21.21 -9.66 16.66
C LYS A 203 19.92 -9.58 15.83
N ARG A 204 20.03 -9.50 14.50
CA ARG A 204 18.89 -9.51 13.58
C ARG A 204 18.03 -10.76 13.80
N ASP A 205 18.66 -11.93 13.86
CA ASP A 205 17.96 -13.22 13.98
C ASP A 205 17.27 -13.37 15.34
N GLN A 206 17.88 -12.86 16.42
CA GLN A 206 17.25 -12.80 17.74
C GLN A 206 15.99 -11.92 17.73
N ILE A 207 16.08 -10.72 17.17
CA ILE A 207 14.93 -9.80 17.08
C ILE A 207 13.83 -10.42 16.21
N TYR A 208 14.20 -10.96 15.06
CA TYR A 208 13.30 -11.65 14.16
C TYR A 208 12.56 -12.81 14.84
N LYS A 209 13.26 -13.61 15.65
CA LYS A 209 12.63 -14.66 16.46
C LYS A 209 11.60 -14.09 17.44
N THR A 210 11.95 -13.04 18.20
CA THR A 210 10.98 -12.42 19.12
C THR A 210 9.77 -11.82 18.40
N PHE A 211 9.97 -11.30 17.20
CA PHE A 211 8.91 -10.77 16.35
C PHE A 211 7.94 -11.88 15.91
N ARG A 212 8.48 -13.01 15.42
CA ARG A 212 7.69 -14.20 15.06
C ARG A 212 6.91 -14.76 16.24
N ASP A 213 7.57 -14.97 17.38
CA ASP A 213 6.92 -15.53 18.58
C ASP A 213 5.75 -14.63 19.03
N HIS A 214 5.92 -13.30 18.96
CA HIS A 214 4.84 -12.36 19.25
C HIS A 214 3.71 -12.47 18.22
N LEU A 215 4.00 -12.57 16.93
CA LEU A 215 2.97 -12.76 15.90
C LEU A 215 2.17 -14.06 16.10
N GLU A 216 2.84 -15.17 16.39
CA GLU A 216 2.20 -16.47 16.60
C GLU A 216 1.31 -16.49 17.85
N SER A 217 1.73 -15.78 18.91
CA SER A 217 0.94 -15.62 20.14
C SER A 217 -0.21 -14.61 20.04
N SER A 218 -0.28 -13.82 18.96
CA SER A 218 -1.23 -12.72 18.80
C SER A 218 -2.60 -13.15 18.26
N ALA A 219 -3.62 -12.30 18.45
CA ALA A 219 -4.93 -12.55 17.86
C ALA A 219 -4.86 -12.59 16.32
N ALA A 220 -5.58 -13.50 15.67
CA ALA A 220 -5.52 -13.76 14.23
C ALA A 220 -5.75 -12.54 13.29
N THR A 221 -6.33 -11.45 13.81
CA THR A 221 -6.53 -10.20 13.06
C THR A 221 -5.32 -9.28 13.05
N LEU A 222 -4.41 -9.41 14.03
CA LEU A 222 -3.23 -8.57 14.19
C LEU A 222 -2.23 -8.75 13.04
N PRO A 223 -1.84 -9.99 12.64
CA PRO A 223 -0.87 -10.17 11.55
C PRO A 223 -1.37 -9.61 10.22
N LYS A 224 -2.68 -9.77 9.93
CA LYS A 224 -3.30 -9.20 8.72
C LYS A 224 -3.20 -7.67 8.70
N LYS A 225 -3.50 -7.02 9.83
CA LYS A 225 -3.43 -5.57 9.94
C LYS A 225 -1.99 -5.06 9.88
N LEU A 226 -1.07 -5.71 10.60
CA LEU A 226 0.37 -5.41 10.53
C LEU A 226 0.85 -5.47 9.08
N ALA A 227 0.49 -6.54 8.38
CA ALA A 227 0.84 -6.74 6.98
C ALA A 227 0.48 -5.51 6.12
N PHE A 228 -0.75 -5.02 6.18
CA PHE A 228 -1.16 -3.85 5.39
C PHE A 228 -0.38 -2.58 5.74
N LEU A 229 -0.23 -2.28 7.04
CA LEU A 229 0.48 -1.08 7.49
C LEU A 229 1.97 -1.12 7.14
N SER A 230 2.62 -2.24 7.43
CA SER A 230 4.03 -2.49 7.13
C SER A 230 4.33 -2.33 5.65
N ASP A 231 3.48 -2.86 4.77
CA ASP A 231 3.67 -2.71 3.32
C ASP A 231 3.56 -1.25 2.86
N ASP A 232 2.53 -0.52 3.31
CA ASP A 232 2.33 0.89 2.93
C ASP A 232 3.44 1.80 3.46
N ARG A 233 3.94 1.54 4.68
CA ARG A 233 5.07 2.26 5.27
C ARG A 233 6.36 2.01 4.51
N ARG A 234 6.69 0.74 4.24
CA ARG A 234 7.90 0.37 3.47
C ARG A 234 7.84 0.94 2.07
N ALA A 235 6.70 0.80 1.39
CA ALA A 235 6.50 1.36 0.07
C ALA A 235 6.70 2.87 0.06
N PHE A 236 6.24 3.59 1.07
CA PHE A 236 6.48 5.03 1.19
C PHE A 236 7.95 5.38 1.43
N ALA A 237 8.63 4.60 2.27
CA ALA A 237 9.99 4.87 2.73
C ALA A 237 11.08 4.60 1.67
N LEU A 238 10.75 3.91 0.57
CA LEU A 238 11.68 3.74 -0.54
C LEU A 238 12.03 5.08 -1.18
N GLU A 239 13.24 5.16 -1.74
CA GLU A 239 13.69 6.33 -2.51
C GLU A 239 14.03 5.89 -3.95
N PRO A 240 13.19 6.19 -4.94
CA PRO A 240 11.89 6.88 -4.83
C PRO A 240 10.76 5.97 -4.26
N PRO A 241 9.69 6.53 -3.66
CA PRO A 241 8.60 5.76 -3.04
C PRO A 241 7.97 4.75 -4.01
N LEU A 242 7.58 3.54 -3.62
CA LEU A 242 7.09 2.51 -4.54
C LEU A 242 5.92 2.97 -5.42
N LEU A 243 4.91 3.59 -4.82
CA LEU A 243 3.68 3.98 -5.51
C LEU A 243 3.90 5.26 -6.31
N LEU A 244 3.53 5.27 -7.59
CA LEU A 244 3.57 6.47 -8.43
C LEU A 244 2.75 7.62 -7.85
N TRP A 245 1.68 7.31 -7.10
CA TRP A 245 0.89 8.31 -6.37
C TRP A 245 1.76 9.21 -5.50
N ASP A 246 2.72 8.65 -4.75
CA ASP A 246 3.62 9.41 -3.86
C ASP A 246 4.71 10.18 -4.64
N ARG A 247 4.92 9.84 -5.91
CA ARG A 247 5.87 10.49 -6.83
C ARG A 247 5.26 11.65 -7.63
N ARG A 248 3.98 11.95 -7.47
CA ARG A 248 3.28 12.98 -8.25
C ARG A 248 3.99 14.33 -8.18
N THR A 249 4.04 15.03 -9.31
CA THR A 249 4.64 16.37 -9.41
C THR A 249 3.72 17.47 -8.88
N ALA A 250 2.41 17.27 -8.94
CA ALA A 250 1.38 18.16 -8.40
C ALA A 250 0.20 17.36 -7.83
N GLU A 251 -0.60 18.01 -6.98
CA GLU A 251 -1.89 17.45 -6.56
C GLU A 251 -2.90 17.50 -7.73
N PRO A 252 -3.80 16.50 -7.86
CA PRO A 252 -4.80 16.50 -8.92
C PRO A 252 -5.84 17.61 -8.67
N LEU A 253 -6.34 18.20 -9.76
CA LEU A 253 -7.46 19.12 -9.70
C LEU A 253 -8.73 18.37 -9.29
N LEU A 254 -9.44 18.88 -8.29
CA LEU A 254 -10.73 18.33 -7.93
C LEU A 254 -11.77 18.72 -8.98
N ALA A 255 -12.42 17.75 -9.59
CA ALA A 255 -13.49 18.01 -10.56
C ALA A 255 -14.70 18.68 -9.91
N GLY A 256 -15.33 19.58 -10.68
CA GLY A 256 -16.50 20.33 -10.24
C GLY A 256 -17.74 19.44 -10.20
N GLU A 257 -18.69 19.78 -9.34
CA GLU A 257 -19.90 18.96 -9.12
C GLU A 257 -20.76 18.81 -10.39
N ASN A 258 -20.70 19.79 -11.29
CA ASN A 258 -21.48 19.85 -12.54
C ASN A 258 -20.66 19.59 -13.82
N GLU A 259 -19.42 19.12 -13.70
CA GLU A 259 -18.57 18.86 -14.88
C GLU A 259 -18.87 17.53 -15.58
N PHE A 260 -19.53 16.61 -14.88
CA PHE A 260 -19.88 15.30 -15.41
C PHE A 260 -21.38 15.13 -15.58
N TYR A 261 -21.76 14.58 -16.74
CA TYR A 261 -23.14 14.24 -17.02
C TYR A 261 -23.60 13.02 -16.20
N LYS A 262 -24.76 13.14 -15.53
CA LYS A 262 -25.46 12.05 -14.82
C LYS A 262 -24.60 11.26 -13.82
N THR A 263 -23.94 11.96 -12.88
CA THR A 263 -23.16 11.37 -11.77
C THR A 263 -22.02 10.43 -12.21
N ARG A 264 -21.67 10.39 -13.50
CA ARG A 264 -20.57 9.59 -14.03
C ARG A 264 -19.25 10.31 -13.82
N ARG A 265 -18.77 10.23 -12.58
CA ARG A 265 -17.49 10.78 -12.15
C ARG A 265 -16.34 10.09 -12.89
N ALA A 266 -15.47 10.89 -13.51
CA ALA A 266 -14.29 10.40 -14.21
C ALA A 266 -13.03 11.14 -13.75
N SER A 267 -11.90 10.47 -13.78
CA SER A 267 -10.59 11.04 -13.47
C SER A 267 -9.74 11.08 -14.74
N LEU A 268 -8.91 12.12 -14.88
CA LEU A 268 -7.99 12.26 -16.00
C LEU A 268 -6.61 11.81 -15.57
N LEU A 269 -6.07 10.80 -16.24
CA LEU A 269 -4.72 10.30 -16.04
C LEU A 269 -3.82 10.66 -17.23
N ASP A 270 -2.58 10.99 -16.95
CA ASP A 270 -1.51 11.23 -17.92
C ASP A 270 -0.49 10.11 -17.87
N PHE A 271 -0.37 9.37 -18.97
CA PHE A 271 0.55 8.27 -19.16
C PHE A 271 1.73 8.75 -20.00
N GLN A 272 2.86 8.93 -19.35
CA GLN A 272 4.09 9.37 -19.99
C GLN A 272 5.04 8.17 -20.13
N PRO A 273 5.37 7.73 -21.37
CA PRO A 273 6.26 6.58 -21.56
C PRO A 273 7.66 6.89 -21.02
N LEU A 274 8.26 5.92 -20.33
CA LEU A 274 9.63 6.02 -19.85
C LEU A 274 10.61 5.84 -21.02
N ILE A 275 11.48 6.84 -21.24
CA ILE A 275 12.46 6.86 -22.32
C ILE A 275 13.84 7.23 -21.74
N PRO A 276 14.88 6.41 -21.94
CA PRO A 276 14.81 5.05 -22.50
C PRO A 276 13.99 4.12 -21.59
N ARG A 277 13.45 3.03 -22.16
CA ARG A 277 12.76 2.02 -21.33
C ARG A 277 13.78 1.45 -20.35
N PRO A 278 13.53 1.51 -19.03
CA PRO A 278 14.49 0.99 -18.05
C PRO A 278 14.76 -0.50 -18.25
N TYR A 279 13.75 -1.24 -18.73
CA TYR A 279 13.81 -2.66 -18.96
C TYR A 279 13.21 -3.01 -20.34
N PRO A 280 14.00 -2.95 -21.41
CA PRO A 280 13.53 -3.35 -22.73
C PRO A 280 13.39 -4.87 -22.80
N LEU A 281 12.17 -5.35 -23.06
CA LEU A 281 11.89 -6.77 -23.29
C LEU A 281 11.60 -7.02 -24.78
N THR A 282 12.13 -8.12 -25.32
CA THR A 282 11.69 -8.70 -26.61
C THR A 282 10.27 -9.27 -26.47
N GLU A 283 9.63 -9.61 -27.60
CA GLU A 283 8.30 -10.23 -27.57
C GLU A 283 8.29 -11.56 -26.80
N GLU A 284 9.34 -12.37 -26.97
CA GLU A 284 9.53 -13.62 -26.24
C GLU A 284 9.72 -13.36 -24.74
N GLN A 285 10.58 -12.41 -24.38
CA GLN A 285 10.79 -12.03 -22.99
C GLN A 285 9.52 -11.47 -22.33
N TRP A 286 8.64 -10.82 -23.10
CA TRP A 286 7.34 -10.37 -22.63
C TRP A 286 6.43 -11.52 -22.23
N ILE A 287 6.42 -12.63 -22.98
CA ILE A 287 5.62 -13.81 -22.66
C ILE A 287 6.07 -14.39 -21.30
N TYR A 288 7.38 -14.51 -21.08
CA TYR A 288 7.92 -14.95 -19.80
C TYR A 288 7.60 -13.99 -18.66
N PHE A 289 7.75 -12.68 -18.90
CA PHE A 289 7.44 -11.65 -17.91
C PHE A 289 5.96 -11.69 -17.50
N ASP A 290 5.05 -11.75 -18.46
CA ASP A 290 3.61 -11.86 -18.21
C ASP A 290 3.27 -13.16 -17.46
N TYR A 291 3.83 -14.30 -17.87
CA TYR A 291 3.63 -15.58 -17.19
C TYR A 291 4.11 -15.57 -15.72
N ILE A 292 5.31 -15.03 -15.48
CA ILE A 292 5.86 -14.92 -14.13
C ILE A 292 4.98 -14.02 -13.28
N LEU A 293 4.59 -12.85 -13.81
CA LEU A 293 3.75 -11.91 -13.06
C LEU A 293 2.36 -12.46 -12.79
N LYS A 294 1.68 -13.08 -13.76
CA LYS A 294 0.39 -13.75 -13.55
C LYS A 294 0.47 -14.79 -12.44
N THR A 295 1.54 -15.57 -12.42
CA THR A 295 1.74 -16.61 -11.40
C THR A 295 2.01 -16.00 -10.02
N VAL A 296 2.90 -15.00 -9.95
CA VAL A 296 3.40 -14.45 -8.68
C VAL A 296 2.45 -13.43 -8.07
N MET A 297 1.80 -12.59 -8.88
CA MET A 297 0.96 -11.45 -8.45
C MET A 297 -0.47 -11.83 -8.06
N ASN A 298 -0.80 -13.13 -8.00
CA ASN A 298 -2.08 -13.58 -7.48
C ASN A 298 -2.24 -13.15 -6.01
N HIS A 299 -3.30 -12.38 -5.73
CA HIS A 299 -3.45 -11.52 -4.55
C HIS A 299 -3.10 -12.15 -3.19
N GLY A 300 -2.34 -11.39 -2.38
CA GLY A 300 -2.30 -11.52 -0.91
C GLY A 300 -1.40 -12.61 -0.34
N LYS A 301 -0.64 -13.33 -1.16
CA LYS A 301 0.25 -14.41 -0.70
C LYS A 301 1.73 -14.08 -0.88
N LEU A 302 2.54 -14.87 -0.19
CA LEU A 302 4.00 -14.79 -0.16
C LEU A 302 4.57 -15.18 -1.52
N THR A 303 5.53 -14.40 -2.00
CA THR A 303 6.13 -14.51 -3.35
C THR A 303 6.73 -15.90 -3.60
N MET A 304 7.30 -16.50 -2.56
CA MET A 304 8.06 -17.74 -2.61
C MET A 304 7.28 -18.96 -3.06
N LYS A 305 6.09 -19.16 -2.50
CA LYS A 305 5.23 -20.29 -2.88
C LYS A 305 4.84 -20.23 -4.35
N HIS A 306 4.70 -19.01 -4.88
CA HIS A 306 4.38 -18.81 -6.30
C HIS A 306 5.61 -18.97 -7.21
N LEU A 307 6.80 -18.55 -6.76
CA LEU A 307 8.03 -18.81 -7.51
C LEU A 307 8.29 -20.31 -7.65
N GLN A 308 8.08 -21.09 -6.58
CA GLN A 308 8.17 -22.55 -6.63
C GLN A 308 7.14 -23.19 -7.57
N SER A 309 5.98 -22.57 -7.76
CA SER A 309 4.95 -23.08 -8.66
C SER A 309 5.17 -22.76 -10.14
N LEU A 310 6.12 -21.88 -10.48
CA LEU A 310 6.44 -21.57 -11.88
C LEU A 310 6.95 -22.80 -12.63
N ALA A 311 7.91 -23.49 -12.04
CA ALA A 311 8.47 -24.73 -12.56
C ALA A 311 9.30 -25.43 -11.47
N PRO A 312 9.51 -26.76 -11.58
CA PRO A 312 10.40 -27.48 -10.67
C PRO A 312 11.80 -26.85 -10.65
N GLY A 313 12.29 -26.46 -9.47
CA GLY A 313 13.60 -25.83 -9.30
C GLY A 313 13.66 -24.34 -9.66
N ALA A 314 12.53 -23.71 -9.99
CA ALA A 314 12.50 -22.29 -10.38
C ALA A 314 12.99 -21.38 -9.26
N LEU A 315 12.62 -21.68 -8.01
CA LEU A 315 13.04 -20.84 -6.89
C LEU A 315 14.57 -20.82 -6.74
N GLU A 316 15.19 -21.99 -6.71
CA GLU A 316 16.63 -22.17 -6.54
C GLU A 316 17.40 -21.57 -7.71
N ALA A 317 16.82 -21.62 -8.92
CA ALA A 317 17.42 -21.05 -10.12
C ALA A 317 17.32 -19.52 -10.16
N LEU A 318 16.18 -18.94 -9.79
CA LEU A 318 15.93 -17.50 -9.93
C LEU A 318 16.58 -16.69 -8.80
N MET A 319 16.48 -17.18 -7.57
CA MET A 319 16.81 -16.39 -6.38
C MET A 319 18.24 -15.84 -6.34
N PRO A 320 19.29 -16.62 -6.66
CA PRO A 320 20.67 -16.14 -6.65
C PRO A 320 20.93 -14.97 -7.62
N HIS A 321 20.07 -14.80 -8.61
CA HIS A 321 20.22 -13.81 -9.67
C HIS A 321 19.39 -12.54 -9.45
N VAL A 322 18.60 -12.47 -8.37
CA VAL A 322 17.73 -11.31 -8.06
C VAL A 322 17.97 -10.83 -6.62
N PRO A 323 19.12 -10.21 -6.32
CA PRO A 323 19.45 -9.75 -4.96
C PRO A 323 18.53 -8.63 -4.45
N SER A 324 17.82 -7.93 -5.35
CA SER A 324 16.84 -6.91 -4.95
C SER A 324 15.70 -7.48 -4.09
N LEU A 325 15.38 -8.77 -4.21
CA LEU A 325 14.36 -9.42 -3.38
C LEU A 325 14.72 -9.48 -1.90
N THR A 326 16.00 -9.42 -1.55
CA THR A 326 16.50 -9.48 -0.16
C THR A 326 17.02 -8.16 0.39
N ASP A 327 17.07 -7.12 -0.45
CA ASP A 327 17.59 -5.80 -0.11
C ASP A 327 16.45 -4.83 0.29
N PRO A 328 16.35 -4.42 1.58
CA PRO A 328 15.32 -3.49 2.02
C PRO A 328 15.35 -2.13 1.31
N LEU A 329 16.54 -1.65 0.87
CA LEU A 329 16.64 -0.38 0.13
C LEU A 329 15.99 -0.46 -1.26
N LYS A 330 15.81 -1.68 -1.78
CA LYS A 330 15.17 -1.93 -3.07
C LYS A 330 13.73 -2.44 -2.94
N GLY A 331 13.18 -2.45 -1.72
CA GLY A 331 11.85 -2.97 -1.39
C GLY A 331 11.81 -4.44 -0.99
N GLY A 332 12.96 -5.11 -0.94
CA GLY A 332 13.09 -6.52 -0.58
C GLY A 332 12.92 -6.75 0.91
N ARG A 333 12.99 -8.01 1.34
CA ARG A 333 12.95 -8.40 2.75
C ARG A 333 14.10 -9.34 3.08
N ALA A 334 14.67 -9.19 4.29
CA ALA A 334 15.71 -10.09 4.80
C ALA A 334 15.31 -11.56 4.66
N ASN A 335 14.05 -11.87 5.01
CA ASN A 335 13.41 -13.12 4.68
C ASN A 335 12.44 -12.93 3.50
N TYR A 336 12.78 -13.49 2.35
CA TYR A 336 11.93 -13.44 1.15
C TYR A 336 10.59 -14.16 1.34
N ASP A 337 10.46 -15.06 2.34
CA ASP A 337 9.19 -15.73 2.65
C ASP A 337 8.15 -14.74 3.14
N GLU A 338 8.55 -13.54 3.57
CA GLU A 338 7.63 -12.50 4.03
C GLU A 338 7.34 -11.46 2.95
N LEU A 339 8.07 -11.51 1.83
CA LEU A 339 7.87 -10.61 0.70
C LEU A 339 6.57 -10.97 0.01
N ARG A 340 5.62 -10.04 0.07
CA ARG A 340 4.30 -10.20 -0.57
C ARG A 340 4.35 -9.67 -1.99
N ALA A 341 3.67 -10.36 -2.90
CA ALA A 341 3.74 -10.06 -4.33
C ALA A 341 3.40 -8.60 -4.66
N ARG A 342 2.40 -8.01 -3.97
CA ARG A 342 2.01 -6.60 -4.14
C ARG A 342 3.14 -5.58 -3.88
N CYS A 343 4.17 -5.97 -3.13
CA CYS A 343 5.34 -5.14 -2.83
C CYS A 343 6.47 -5.29 -3.85
N LEU A 344 6.34 -6.16 -4.86
CA LEU A 344 7.37 -6.33 -5.88
C LEU A 344 7.61 -5.03 -6.63
N THR A 345 8.86 -4.58 -6.67
CA THR A 345 9.24 -3.40 -7.45
C THR A 345 9.39 -3.75 -8.93
N PRO A 346 9.32 -2.78 -9.85
CA PRO A 346 9.68 -3.00 -11.25
C PRO A 346 11.06 -3.65 -11.40
N GLU A 347 12.06 -3.25 -10.60
CA GLU A 347 13.40 -3.86 -10.61
C GLU A 347 13.36 -5.36 -10.28
N MET A 348 12.62 -5.76 -9.25
CA MET A 348 12.47 -7.18 -8.90
C MET A 348 11.76 -7.98 -9.99
N ALA A 349 10.67 -7.43 -10.53
CA ALA A 349 9.88 -8.08 -11.58
C ALA A 349 10.72 -8.36 -12.82
N HIS A 350 11.50 -7.38 -13.28
CA HIS A 350 12.41 -7.56 -14.41
C HIS A 350 13.59 -8.45 -14.05
N GLY A 351 14.14 -8.33 -12.85
CA GLY A 351 15.18 -9.22 -12.36
C GLY A 351 14.75 -10.69 -12.44
N LEU A 352 13.51 -11.00 -12.06
CA LEU A 352 12.93 -12.34 -12.17
C LEU A 352 12.82 -12.81 -13.64
N ALA A 353 12.35 -11.96 -14.55
CA ALA A 353 12.27 -12.32 -15.97
C ALA A 353 13.66 -12.53 -16.60
N MET A 354 14.64 -11.69 -16.28
CA MET A 354 16.01 -11.84 -16.76
C MET A 354 16.68 -13.09 -16.17
N ALA A 355 16.40 -13.42 -14.91
CA ALA A 355 16.87 -14.65 -14.28
C ALA A 355 16.23 -15.89 -14.92
N TRP A 356 14.95 -15.80 -15.28
CA TRP A 356 14.24 -16.87 -16.00
C TRP A 356 14.88 -17.15 -17.35
N GLU A 357 15.18 -16.11 -18.13
CA GLU A 357 15.83 -16.26 -19.43
C GLU A 357 17.23 -16.90 -19.35
N ARG A 358 17.96 -16.65 -18.26
CA ARG A 358 19.29 -17.26 -18.03
C ARG A 358 19.20 -18.69 -17.52
N TRP A 359 18.04 -19.12 -17.06
CA TRP A 359 17.86 -20.47 -16.53
C TRP A 359 17.81 -21.48 -17.68
N SER A 360 18.80 -22.37 -17.71
CA SER A 360 18.96 -23.38 -18.78
C SER A 360 17.92 -24.49 -18.76
N LEU A 361 17.28 -24.74 -17.61
CA LEU A 361 16.26 -25.78 -17.44
C LEU A 361 14.84 -25.21 -17.39
N ARG A 362 14.65 -23.95 -17.80
CA ARG A 362 13.33 -23.33 -17.85
C ARG A 362 12.41 -24.09 -18.82
N PRO A 363 11.10 -24.17 -18.55
CA PRO A 363 10.12 -24.60 -19.53
C PRO A 363 10.18 -23.76 -20.81
N ASP A 364 9.91 -24.40 -21.96
CA ASP A 364 9.82 -23.68 -23.22
C ASP A 364 8.51 -22.87 -23.30
N ILE A 365 8.44 -21.89 -24.21
CA ILE A 365 7.24 -21.09 -24.44
C ILE A 365 6.03 -21.98 -24.75
N VAL A 366 6.23 -23.06 -25.51
CA VAL A 366 5.17 -24.02 -25.84
C VAL A 366 4.60 -24.68 -24.60
N ASP A 367 5.45 -25.04 -23.64
CA ASP A 367 5.03 -25.61 -22.36
C ASP A 367 4.25 -24.58 -21.55
N ILE A 368 4.75 -23.34 -21.48
CA ILE A 368 4.09 -22.22 -20.77
C ILE A 368 2.69 -21.94 -21.32
N ILE A 369 2.55 -21.84 -22.65
CA ILE A 369 1.25 -21.62 -23.29
C ILE A 369 0.30 -22.80 -23.02
N SER A 370 0.84 -24.01 -22.96
CA SER A 370 0.05 -25.22 -22.64
C SER A 370 -0.43 -25.20 -21.19
N PHE A 371 0.40 -24.73 -20.25
CA PHE A 371 0.03 -24.54 -18.85
C PHE A 371 -1.01 -23.42 -18.65
N ASP A 372 -0.90 -22.32 -19.39
CA ASP A 372 -1.83 -21.18 -19.32
C ASP A 372 -3.24 -21.59 -19.79
N LYS A 373 -3.33 -22.38 -20.87
CA LYS A 373 -4.60 -22.90 -21.41
C LYS A 373 -5.25 -23.98 -20.54
N GLY A 374 -4.47 -24.73 -19.76
CA GLY A 374 -4.99 -25.74 -18.84
C GLY A 374 -5.66 -25.16 -17.58
N GLY A 375 -5.52 -23.85 -17.33
CA GLY A 375 -6.11 -23.14 -16.20
C GLY A 375 -7.53 -22.60 -16.44
N GLU A 376 -7.98 -22.51 -17.69
CA GLU A 376 -9.32 -22.00 -18.02
C GLU A 376 -10.46 -23.00 -17.69
N ASP A 377 -10.15 -24.29 -17.50
CA ASP A 377 -11.14 -25.32 -17.17
C ASP A 377 -11.55 -25.37 -15.68
N PHE A 378 -10.99 -24.50 -14.83
CA PHE A 378 -11.33 -24.40 -13.40
C PHE A 378 -11.91 -23.04 -12.96
N SER A 379 -12.34 -22.18 -13.89
CA SER A 379 -13.31 -21.13 -13.55
C SER A 379 -14.72 -21.71 -13.58
N GLY A 380 -15.20 -22.17 -12.40
CA GLY A 380 -16.63 -22.32 -12.16
C GLY A 380 -17.38 -21.01 -12.52
N PRO A 381 -18.68 -21.09 -12.82
CA PRO A 381 -19.38 -20.04 -13.54
C PRO A 381 -19.21 -18.70 -12.83
N SER A 382 -18.59 -17.75 -13.53
CA SER A 382 -18.68 -16.33 -13.20
C SER A 382 -20.15 -16.00 -12.99
N SER A 383 -20.50 -15.58 -11.78
CA SER A 383 -21.82 -15.07 -11.44
C SER A 383 -22.10 -13.82 -12.28
N GLY A 384 -22.65 -14.04 -13.46
CA GLY A 384 -23.26 -13.05 -14.34
C GLY A 384 -24.76 -13.28 -14.35
N ALA A 385 -25.46 -12.77 -13.33
CA ALA A 385 -26.90 -12.56 -13.37
C ALA A 385 -27.31 -11.51 -12.31
N LEU A 386 -26.88 -10.26 -12.47
CA LEU A 386 -27.65 -9.14 -11.94
C LEU A 386 -28.76 -8.86 -12.96
N GLY A 387 -29.89 -9.52 -12.73
CA GLY A 387 -31.14 -9.25 -13.42
C GLY A 387 -31.57 -7.80 -13.17
N LEU A 388 -31.93 -7.15 -14.26
CA LEU A 388 -32.78 -5.97 -14.28
C LEU A 388 -34.04 -6.23 -13.44
N ARG A 389 -34.24 -5.43 -12.39
CA ARG A 389 -35.51 -4.77 -12.04
C ARG A 389 -35.29 -3.68 -11.01
#